data_AF-A0A929WEQ3-F1
#
_entry.id   AF-A0A929WEQ3-F1
#
_cell.length_a   1.000
_cell.length_b   1.000
_cell.length_c   1.000
_cell.angle_alpha   90.00
_cell.angle_beta   90.00
_cell.angle_gamma   90.00
#
_symmetry.space_group_name_H-M   'P 1'
#
loop_
_entity.id
_entity.type
_entity.pdbx_description
1 polymer ?
#
loop_
_entity_poly.entity_id
_entity_poly.type
_entity_poly.pdbx_seq_one_letter_code
_entity_poly.pdbx_strand_id
1 'polypeptide(L)'
;MTFFNIILHGVPDGQKVWSSDPLKQRGYIDAFYQPEPGAPETLFQVEARVEGNERVCYYHYLKYRDIQDKNGRSSIYFGFTLRIDALCADLPLLFHHMDEVFRTDLLNTVLAATPNGYKHLVADYAERKNELDTLVKEFGFWLNKPRMKELFGALPQFPAAKQKYGIFNLEDFSAKQAVSDVLSKGFILCLSPEVPRLAYIAEKKQLQDQLNQKDAQREALLKQEQERSRQEIATVRAQNNELNDEVARLRANEKQLSQKVKAKEEILSLLKDLRRDMLNFLQNLAIYLGKGGAQKPENDPTPSISSLDDGEQSEDIAGDKDNKADRLFALLIKNKKATYCLLIFFLGMIITFCLGRYFFPYKPSDRDDA
;
A
#
# COMPACT_ATOMS: atom_id res chain seq x y z
N MET A 1 9.54 -2.00 53.42
CA MET A 1 8.55 -0.93 53.60
C MET A 1 8.41 -0.65 55.08
N THR A 2 8.75 0.56 55.52
CA THR A 2 8.57 1.03 56.90
C THR A 2 7.39 1.98 57.03
N PHE A 3 6.99 2.64 55.94
CA PHE A 3 5.80 3.49 55.90
C PHE A 3 5.21 3.54 54.49
N PHE A 4 3.95 3.96 54.39
CA PHE A 4 3.36 4.47 53.16
C PHE A 4 2.49 5.68 53.48
N ASN A 5 2.24 6.52 52.49
CA ASN A 5 1.35 7.66 52.58
C ASN A 5 0.56 7.79 51.28
N ILE A 6 -0.76 7.90 51.39
CA ILE A 6 -1.66 8.19 50.27
C ILE A 6 -1.92 9.69 50.22
N ILE A 7 -1.80 10.26 49.02
CA ILE A 7 -1.92 11.69 48.78
C ILE A 7 -2.87 11.91 47.61
N LEU A 8 -3.88 12.76 47.79
CA LEU A 8 -4.73 13.28 46.73
C LEU A 8 -4.33 14.72 46.45
N HIS A 9 -4.17 15.08 45.19
CA HIS A 9 -3.82 16.44 44.79
C HIS A 9 -4.43 16.80 43.45
N GLY A 10 -4.70 18.09 43.21
CA GLY A 10 -5.31 18.58 41.98
C GLY A 10 -5.88 19.98 42.14
N VAL A 11 -6.78 20.37 41.22
CA VAL A 11 -7.30 21.75 41.16
C VAL A 11 -8.85 21.80 41.26
N PRO A 12 -9.47 21.29 42.35
CA PRO A 12 -10.92 21.30 42.52
C PRO A 12 -11.54 22.69 42.77
N ASP A 13 -10.78 23.58 43.42
CA ASP A 13 -11.08 25.00 43.65
C ASP A 13 -9.77 25.72 44.02
N GLY A 14 -8.90 25.85 43.00
CA GLY A 14 -7.47 26.10 43.21
C GLY A 14 -6.71 24.84 43.61
N GLN A 15 -5.37 24.95 43.72
CA GLN A 15 -4.51 23.82 44.08
C GLN A 15 -4.86 23.32 45.49
N LYS A 16 -5.24 22.04 45.60
CA LYS A 16 -5.55 21.36 46.86
C LYS A 16 -4.76 20.08 46.98
N VAL A 17 -4.40 19.76 48.22
CA VAL A 17 -3.69 18.53 48.58
C VAL A 17 -4.26 17.99 49.89
N TRP A 18 -4.57 16.70 49.90
CA TRP A 18 -4.91 15.93 51.09
C TRP A 18 -3.92 14.77 51.23
N SER A 19 -3.53 14.46 52.46
CA SER A 19 -2.54 13.44 52.77
C SER A 19 -2.97 12.61 53.97
N SER A 20 -2.77 11.30 53.91
CA SER A 20 -2.97 10.41 55.06
C SER A 20 -1.95 10.64 56.17
N ASP A 21 -0.81 11.25 55.85
CA ASP A 21 0.17 11.79 56.80
C ASP A 21 0.46 13.26 56.48
N PRO A 22 -0.28 14.22 57.08
CA PRO A 22 -0.10 15.66 56.82
C PRO A 22 1.24 16.21 57.32
N LEU A 23 1.87 15.57 58.31
CA LEU A 23 3.16 16.03 58.84
C LEU A 23 4.29 15.74 57.85
N LYS A 24 4.20 14.62 57.13
CA LYS A 24 5.13 14.25 56.04
C LYS A 24 4.72 14.79 54.66
N GLN A 25 3.58 15.47 54.56
CA GLN A 25 3.06 16.06 53.30
C GLN A 25 3.87 17.28 52.83
N ARG A 26 4.34 18.11 53.77
CA ARG A 26 4.88 19.45 53.44
C ARG A 26 6.06 19.35 52.48
N GLY A 27 5.96 20.03 51.33
CA GLY A 27 7.08 20.17 50.39
C GLY A 27 6.69 19.87 48.95
N TYR A 28 7.19 18.75 48.40
CA TYR A 28 7.17 18.48 46.96
C TYR A 28 5.77 18.53 46.33
N ILE A 29 4.78 17.86 46.95
CA ILE A 29 3.43 17.78 46.38
C ILE A 29 2.70 19.13 46.39
N ASP A 30 3.00 20.01 47.34
CA ASP A 30 2.38 21.34 47.39
C ASP A 30 2.76 22.19 46.16
N ALA A 31 3.97 21.96 45.63
CA ALA A 31 4.47 22.56 44.39
C ALA A 31 4.19 21.69 43.13
N PHE A 32 3.54 20.53 43.28
CA PHE A 32 3.21 19.66 42.16
C PHE A 32 2.07 20.28 41.36
N TYR A 33 2.44 20.97 40.29
CA TYR A 33 1.51 21.59 39.36
C TYR A 33 2.07 21.42 37.95
N GLN A 34 1.63 20.37 37.25
CA GLN A 34 2.17 20.02 35.95
C GLN A 34 1.06 19.96 34.91
N PRO A 35 0.66 21.07 34.27
CA PRO A 35 -0.07 20.97 33.02
C PRO A 35 0.79 20.22 32.00
N GLU A 36 0.24 19.16 31.40
CA GLU A 36 0.95 18.35 30.41
C GLU A 36 0.14 18.31 29.10
N PRO A 37 0.31 19.31 28.21
CA PRO A 37 -0.40 19.38 26.95
C PRO A 37 -0.12 18.14 26.09
N GLY A 38 -1.18 17.50 25.59
CA GLY A 38 -1.05 16.29 24.77
C GLY A 38 -0.68 15.04 25.55
N ALA A 39 -0.71 15.08 26.89
CA ALA A 39 -0.61 13.87 27.70
C ALA A 39 -1.77 12.90 27.40
N PRO A 40 -1.53 11.59 27.56
CA PRO A 40 -2.59 10.62 27.72
C PRO A 40 -3.62 11.06 28.78
N GLU A 41 -4.85 10.55 28.70
CA GLU A 41 -5.84 10.76 29.76
C GLU A 41 -5.27 10.29 31.10
N THR A 42 -4.65 9.11 31.12
CA THR A 42 -4.09 8.49 32.31
C THR A 42 -2.58 8.37 32.19
N LEU A 43 -1.87 8.94 33.17
CA LEU A 43 -0.41 8.89 33.25
C LEU A 43 0.03 8.35 34.60
N PHE A 44 0.88 7.33 34.57
CA PHE A 44 1.52 6.75 35.74
C PHE A 44 2.96 7.22 35.82
N GLN A 45 3.27 8.09 36.78
CA GLN A 45 4.62 8.62 36.95
C GLN A 45 5.31 7.99 38.17
N VAL A 46 6.53 7.50 37.98
CA VAL A 46 7.37 6.95 39.04
C VAL A 46 8.58 7.84 39.23
N GLU A 47 8.75 8.34 40.45
CA GLU A 47 9.81 9.28 40.79
C GLU A 47 10.47 8.91 42.12
N ALA A 48 11.78 8.67 42.09
CA ALA A 48 12.59 8.50 43.29
C ALA A 48 13.22 9.84 43.71
N ARG A 49 13.07 10.19 44.99
CA ARG A 49 13.57 11.45 45.56
C ARG A 49 14.31 11.20 46.88
N VAL A 50 15.19 12.13 47.22
CA VAL A 50 15.81 12.26 48.54
C VAL A 50 15.19 13.47 49.22
N GLU A 51 14.54 13.25 50.37
CA GLU A 51 13.86 14.27 51.16
C GLU A 51 14.48 14.32 52.55
N GLY A 52 15.36 15.28 52.78
CA GLY A 52 16.18 15.31 53.99
C GLY A 52 17.06 14.06 54.07
N ASN A 53 16.83 13.24 55.10
CA ASN A 53 17.52 11.96 55.30
C ASN A 53 16.73 10.74 54.81
N GLU A 54 15.49 10.94 54.32
CA GLU A 54 14.65 9.86 53.80
C GLU A 54 14.81 9.72 52.29
N ARG A 55 14.74 8.48 51.80
CA ARG A 55 14.56 8.19 50.38
C ARG A 55 13.16 7.69 50.16
N VAL A 56 12.50 8.27 49.18
CA VAL A 56 11.11 7.97 48.89
C VAL A 56 10.90 7.77 47.41
N CYS A 57 9.92 6.95 47.08
CA CYS A 57 9.40 6.79 45.75
C CYS A 57 7.96 7.30 45.75
N TYR A 58 7.66 8.14 44.77
CA TYR A 58 6.31 8.58 44.45
C TYR A 58 5.81 7.80 43.24
N TYR A 59 4.67 7.15 43.39
CA TYR A 59 3.90 6.55 42.32
C TYR A 59 2.65 7.40 42.13
N HIS A 60 2.67 8.25 41.10
CA HIS A 60 1.57 9.14 40.78
C HIS A 60 0.66 8.46 39.76
N TYR A 61 -0.61 8.27 40.10
CA TYR A 61 -1.68 8.00 39.16
C TYR A 61 -2.37 9.33 38.82
N LEU A 62 -2.19 9.81 37.59
CA LEU A 62 -2.61 11.13 37.16
C LEU A 62 -3.68 11.04 36.07
N LYS A 63 -4.66 11.93 36.14
CA LYS A 63 -5.67 12.17 35.11
C LYS A 63 -5.50 13.60 34.57
N TYR A 64 -5.42 13.77 33.26
CA TYR A 64 -5.15 15.07 32.61
C TYR A 64 -6.23 15.56 31.62
N ARG A 65 -7.09 14.67 31.11
CA ARG A 65 -8.04 15.03 30.04
C ARG A 65 -9.37 15.52 30.59
N ASP A 66 -9.76 16.71 30.12
CA ASP A 66 -11.10 17.30 30.30
C ASP A 66 -11.60 17.27 31.76
N ILE A 67 -10.70 17.62 32.69
CA ILE A 67 -11.04 17.74 34.10
C ILE A 67 -11.65 19.11 34.34
N GLN A 68 -12.72 19.13 35.12
CA GLN A 68 -13.41 20.34 35.56
C GLN A 68 -13.31 20.49 37.07
N ASP A 69 -13.18 21.73 37.53
CA ASP A 69 -13.31 22.12 38.93
C ASP A 69 -14.75 21.90 39.45
N LYS A 70 -14.99 22.13 40.75
CA LYS A 70 -16.33 21.96 41.35
C LYS A 70 -17.42 22.78 40.66
N ASN A 71 -17.06 23.94 40.12
CA ASN A 71 -17.95 24.88 39.47
C ASN A 71 -18.10 24.61 37.96
N GLY A 72 -17.41 23.63 37.40
CA GLY A 72 -17.45 23.28 35.98
C GLY A 72 -16.45 24.03 35.10
N ARG A 73 -15.52 24.80 35.69
CA ARG A 73 -14.43 25.44 34.93
C ARG A 73 -13.35 24.42 34.61
N SER A 74 -12.62 24.63 33.52
CA SER A 74 -11.49 23.76 33.18
C SER A 74 -10.47 23.74 34.33
N SER A 75 -10.19 22.54 34.79
CA SER A 75 -9.11 22.17 35.70
C SER A 75 -8.04 21.43 34.90
N ILE A 76 -6.86 21.27 35.50
CA ILE A 76 -5.67 20.83 34.78
C ILE A 76 -5.42 19.35 34.98
N TYR A 77 -5.62 18.84 36.20
CA TYR A 77 -5.34 17.46 36.51
C TYR A 77 -5.96 17.02 37.85
N PHE A 78 -6.04 15.71 38.02
CA PHE A 78 -6.26 15.03 39.30
C PHE A 78 -5.14 14.03 39.52
N GLY A 79 -4.64 13.94 40.75
CA GLY A 79 -3.58 13.04 41.15
C GLY A 79 -3.94 12.23 42.38
N PHE A 80 -3.72 10.92 42.28
CA PHE A 80 -3.75 9.96 43.37
C PHE A 80 -2.35 9.35 43.48
N THR A 81 -1.67 9.58 44.60
CA THR A 81 -0.25 9.31 44.74
C THR A 81 0.04 8.42 45.94
N LEU A 82 0.82 7.37 45.71
CA LEU A 82 1.45 6.57 46.76
C LEU A 82 2.88 7.07 46.99
N ARG A 83 3.16 7.59 48.18
CA ARG A 83 4.52 7.90 48.67
C ARG A 83 4.96 6.79 49.62
N ILE A 84 6.11 6.17 49.34
CA ILE A 84 6.57 4.97 50.07
C ILE A 84 8.10 4.90 50.07
N ASP A 85 8.69 4.23 51.06
CA ASP A 85 10.13 3.98 51.18
C ASP A 85 10.60 2.71 50.44
N ALA A 86 9.85 2.29 49.41
CA ALA A 86 10.08 1.04 48.72
C ALA A 86 9.86 1.14 47.21
N LEU A 87 10.56 0.27 46.49
CA LEU A 87 10.47 0.17 45.04
C LEU A 87 9.60 -1.01 44.64
N CYS A 88 8.57 -0.78 43.83
CA CYS A 88 7.69 -1.83 43.34
C CYS A 88 8.35 -2.56 42.17
N ALA A 89 8.46 -3.88 42.28
CA ALA A 89 8.99 -4.76 41.24
C ALA A 89 7.98 -5.08 40.12
N ASP A 90 6.71 -4.69 40.27
CA ASP A 90 5.65 -4.90 39.29
C ASP A 90 4.83 -3.61 39.14
N LEU A 91 5.31 -2.71 38.29
CA LEU A 91 4.68 -1.42 38.02
C LEU A 91 3.29 -1.57 37.38
N PRO A 92 3.07 -2.46 36.39
CA PRO A 92 1.73 -2.72 35.87
C PRO A 92 0.75 -3.16 36.96
N LEU A 93 1.12 -4.10 37.83
CA LEU A 93 0.24 -4.53 38.91
C LEU A 93 -0.13 -3.39 39.86
N LEU A 94 0.85 -2.57 40.26
CA LEU A 94 0.59 -1.39 41.10
C LEU A 94 -0.32 -0.39 40.39
N PHE A 95 -0.06 -0.11 39.11
CA PHE A 95 -0.91 0.75 38.30
C PHE A 95 -2.36 0.25 38.26
N HIS A 96 -2.56 -1.03 37.92
CA HIS A 96 -3.89 -1.62 37.79
C HIS A 96 -4.67 -1.58 39.10
N HIS A 97 -4.00 -1.74 40.24
CA HIS A 97 -4.65 -1.57 41.54
C HIS A 97 -4.97 -0.10 41.86
N MET A 98 -4.08 0.83 41.51
CA MET A 98 -4.38 2.26 41.67
C MET A 98 -5.53 2.71 40.77
N ASP A 99 -5.63 2.15 39.57
CA ASP A 99 -6.73 2.35 38.63
C ASP A 99 -8.05 1.74 39.12
N GLU A 100 -7.99 0.58 39.77
CA GLU A 100 -9.12 -0.03 40.46
C GLU A 100 -9.64 0.91 41.56
N VAL A 101 -8.76 1.34 42.47
CA VAL A 101 -9.09 2.27 43.57
C VAL A 101 -9.66 3.59 43.04
N PHE A 102 -9.10 4.11 41.94
CA PHE A 102 -9.66 5.28 41.28
C PHE A 102 -11.12 5.07 40.88
N ARG A 103 -11.43 3.94 40.26
CA ARG A 103 -12.78 3.62 39.77
C ARG A 103 -13.76 3.26 40.89
N THR A 104 -13.30 2.63 41.97
CA THR A 104 -14.17 2.13 43.06
C THR A 104 -14.37 3.13 44.18
N ASP A 105 -13.31 3.85 44.58
CA ASP A 105 -13.31 4.63 45.83
C ASP A 105 -13.24 6.14 45.59
N LEU A 106 -12.60 6.57 44.50
CA LEU A 106 -12.40 8.00 44.20
C LEU A 106 -13.47 8.55 43.26
N LEU A 107 -13.87 7.76 42.26
CA LEU A 107 -14.99 8.09 41.39
C LEU A 107 -16.29 8.06 42.17
N ASN A 108 -17.13 9.06 41.95
CA ASN A 108 -18.33 9.42 42.70
C ASN A 108 -18.11 9.88 44.15
N THR A 109 -16.87 9.87 44.66
CA THR A 109 -16.51 10.42 45.99
C THR A 109 -15.93 11.83 45.87
N VAL A 110 -14.84 11.97 45.11
CA VAL A 110 -14.13 13.25 44.90
C VAL A 110 -14.21 13.76 43.46
N LEU A 111 -14.47 12.86 42.51
CA LEU A 111 -14.65 13.15 41.09
C LEU A 111 -15.91 12.46 40.57
N ALA A 112 -16.61 13.06 39.60
CA ALA A 112 -17.64 12.40 38.82
C ALA A 112 -17.19 12.28 37.37
N ALA A 113 -17.56 11.16 36.72
CA ALA A 113 -17.38 11.03 35.28
C ALA A 113 -18.34 11.98 34.54
N THR A 114 -17.88 12.53 33.43
CA THR A 114 -18.66 13.33 32.49
C THR A 114 -18.50 12.71 31.09
N PRO A 115 -19.31 13.10 30.08
CA PRO A 115 -19.16 12.55 28.73
C PRO A 115 -17.76 12.71 28.13
N ASN A 116 -17.01 13.74 28.54
CA ASN A 116 -15.73 14.08 27.95
C ASN A 116 -14.53 13.88 28.89
N GLY A 117 -14.75 13.66 30.19
CA GLY A 117 -13.68 13.62 31.19
C GLY A 117 -14.24 13.52 32.61
N TYR A 118 -13.74 14.34 33.53
CA TYR A 118 -14.14 14.27 34.94
C TYR A 118 -14.46 15.64 35.53
N LYS A 119 -15.27 15.68 36.59
CA LYS A 119 -15.58 16.90 37.33
C LYS A 119 -15.38 16.69 38.82
N HIS A 120 -14.69 17.61 39.48
CA HIS A 120 -14.55 17.59 40.94
C HIS A 120 -15.90 17.75 41.64
N LEU A 121 -16.14 16.94 42.67
CA LEU A 121 -17.35 16.99 43.50
C LEU A 121 -17.16 17.83 44.77
N VAL A 122 -15.91 18.11 45.13
CA VAL A 122 -15.49 18.80 46.35
C VAL A 122 -14.70 20.05 46.00
N ALA A 123 -14.63 21.03 46.90
CA ALA A 123 -13.74 22.20 46.75
C ALA A 123 -12.41 21.94 47.46
N ASP A 124 -12.44 21.09 48.49
CA ASP A 124 -11.28 20.57 49.19
C ASP A 124 -11.43 19.07 49.43
N TYR A 125 -10.40 18.27 49.17
CA TYR A 125 -10.46 16.81 49.38
C TYR A 125 -10.68 16.45 50.85
N ALA A 126 -10.34 17.34 51.79
CA ALA A 126 -10.63 17.15 53.20
C ALA A 126 -12.14 17.05 53.51
N GLU A 127 -13.03 17.51 52.60
CA GLU A 127 -14.50 17.33 52.71
C GLU A 127 -14.91 15.84 52.74
N ARG A 128 -14.07 14.93 52.21
CA ARG A 128 -14.31 13.48 52.13
C ARG A 128 -13.40 12.67 53.03
N LYS A 129 -12.98 13.26 54.15
CA LYS A 129 -11.99 12.65 55.05
C LYS A 129 -12.34 11.22 55.47
N ASN A 130 -13.60 10.93 55.82
CA ASN A 130 -13.99 9.61 56.32
C ASN A 130 -13.86 8.53 55.24
N GLU A 131 -14.28 8.86 54.02
CA GLU A 131 -14.15 8.00 52.84
C GLU A 131 -12.68 7.77 52.49
N LEU A 132 -11.88 8.84 52.50
CA LEU A 132 -10.44 8.75 52.23
C LEU A 132 -9.67 7.98 53.33
N ASP A 133 -10.03 8.13 54.60
CA ASP A 133 -9.46 7.36 55.71
C ASP A 133 -9.79 5.86 55.59
N THR A 134 -10.94 5.51 55.00
CA THR A 134 -11.32 4.13 54.70
C THR A 134 -10.47 3.58 53.55
N LEU A 135 -10.36 4.34 52.45
CA LEU A 135 -9.48 4.01 51.32
C LEU A 135 -8.04 3.74 51.80
N VAL A 136 -7.48 4.59 52.65
CA VAL A 136 -6.12 4.41 53.19
C VAL A 136 -5.97 3.07 53.93
N LYS A 137 -6.97 2.70 54.74
CA LYS A 137 -6.95 1.41 55.46
C LYS A 137 -6.98 0.24 54.50
N GLU A 138 -7.86 0.27 53.51
CA GLU A 138 -8.02 -0.80 52.52
C GLU A 138 -6.79 -0.94 51.62
N PHE A 139 -6.24 0.18 51.15
CA PHE A 139 -4.98 0.21 50.41
C PHE A 139 -3.84 -0.34 51.26
N GLY A 140 -3.78 0.03 52.54
CA GLY A 140 -2.84 -0.51 53.52
C GLY A 140 -2.98 -2.02 53.72
N PHE A 141 -4.21 -2.54 53.79
CA PHE A 141 -4.44 -3.99 53.85
C PHE A 141 -3.95 -4.69 52.58
N TRP A 142 -4.17 -4.10 51.42
CA TRP A 142 -3.67 -4.63 50.15
C TRP A 142 -2.14 -4.68 50.11
N LEU A 143 -1.46 -3.59 50.47
CA LEU A 143 0.01 -3.52 50.55
C LEU A 143 0.60 -4.57 51.50
N ASN A 144 -0.12 -4.91 52.57
CA ASN A 144 0.32 -5.87 53.58
C ASN A 144 0.03 -7.34 53.22
N LYS A 145 -0.67 -7.63 52.10
CA LYS A 145 -0.83 -9.01 51.63
C LYS A 145 0.56 -9.62 51.35
N PRO A 146 0.83 -10.90 51.71
CA PRO A 146 2.16 -11.51 51.60
C PRO A 146 2.79 -11.34 50.21
N ARG A 147 2.04 -11.68 49.15
CA ARG A 147 2.49 -11.53 47.75
C ARG A 147 2.79 -10.08 47.36
N MET A 148 2.02 -9.12 47.88
CA MET A 148 2.25 -7.71 47.58
C MET A 148 3.51 -7.21 48.28
N LYS A 149 3.67 -7.55 49.55
CA LYS A 149 4.83 -7.16 50.35
C LYS A 149 6.15 -7.62 49.73
N GLU A 150 6.18 -8.80 49.10
CA GLU A 150 7.34 -9.33 48.36
C GLU A 150 7.72 -8.51 47.13
N LEU A 151 6.78 -7.78 46.52
CA LEU A 151 7.04 -6.92 45.37
C LEU A 151 7.69 -5.59 45.74
N PHE A 152 7.66 -5.19 47.01
CA PHE A 152 8.22 -3.91 47.47
C PHE A 152 9.60 -4.11 48.09
N GLY A 153 10.62 -3.90 47.26
CA GLY A 153 12.03 -4.00 47.64
C GLY A 153 12.62 -2.71 48.21
N ALA A 154 13.85 -2.80 48.72
CA ALA A 154 14.60 -1.63 49.18
C ALA A 154 14.86 -0.64 48.03
N LEU A 155 14.80 0.66 48.33
CA LEU A 155 15.17 1.70 47.37
C LEU A 155 16.69 1.74 47.17
N PRO A 156 17.21 1.52 45.95
CA PRO A 156 18.63 1.67 45.68
C PRO A 156 19.07 3.15 45.74
N GLN A 157 20.35 3.41 45.55
CA GLN A 157 20.83 4.79 45.48
C GLN A 157 20.40 5.42 44.16
N PHE A 158 19.67 6.53 44.25
CA PHE A 158 19.22 7.31 43.11
C PHE A 158 19.73 8.75 43.23
N PRO A 159 20.22 9.36 42.14
CA PRO A 159 20.34 10.81 42.08
C PRO A 159 18.94 11.44 42.05
N ALA A 160 18.83 12.68 42.53
CA ALA A 160 17.56 13.40 42.49
C ALA A 160 17.04 13.49 41.05
N ALA A 161 15.74 13.18 40.86
CA ALA A 161 15.12 13.24 39.55
C ALA A 161 15.08 14.68 39.02
N LYS A 162 15.53 14.88 37.78
CA LYS A 162 15.66 16.23 37.17
C LYS A 162 14.65 16.49 36.06
N GLN A 163 14.30 15.46 35.29
CA GLN A 163 13.41 15.58 34.14
C GLN A 163 12.75 14.25 33.79
N LYS A 164 11.66 14.31 33.01
CA LYS A 164 10.96 13.14 32.46
C LYS A 164 11.84 12.44 31.41
N TYR A 165 11.84 11.11 31.42
CA TYR A 165 12.57 10.31 30.44
C TYR A 165 11.83 10.21 29.09
N GLY A 166 10.50 10.14 29.16
CA GLY A 166 9.60 9.89 28.04
C GLY A 166 8.34 9.19 28.54
N ILE A 167 7.31 9.09 27.69
CA ILE A 167 6.07 8.36 28.00
C ILE A 167 6.08 7.05 27.21
N PHE A 168 5.98 5.92 27.93
CA PHE A 168 6.01 4.57 27.34
C PHE A 168 4.72 3.82 27.63
N ASN A 169 4.47 2.74 26.89
CA ASN A 169 3.38 1.83 27.23
C ASN A 169 3.67 1.14 28.56
N LEU A 170 2.65 1.03 29.41
CA LEU A 170 2.72 0.39 30.73
C LEU A 170 3.26 -1.05 30.67
N GLU A 171 2.82 -1.82 29.67
CA GLU A 171 3.05 -3.26 29.56
C GLU A 171 4.38 -3.60 28.88
N ASP A 172 5.02 -2.63 28.22
CA ASP A 172 6.32 -2.83 27.57
C ASP A 172 7.52 -2.53 28.49
N PHE A 173 7.26 -2.06 29.71
CA PHE A 173 8.29 -1.54 30.59
C PHE A 173 8.41 -2.39 31.86
N SER A 174 9.45 -3.22 31.93
CA SER A 174 9.69 -4.02 33.13
C SER A 174 10.19 -3.15 34.28
N ALA A 175 9.87 -3.51 35.52
CA ALA A 175 10.38 -2.78 36.69
C ALA A 175 11.92 -2.81 36.77
N LYS A 176 12.57 -3.90 36.33
CA LYS A 176 14.04 -3.94 36.28
C LYS A 176 14.61 -2.88 35.35
N GLN A 177 14.06 -2.73 34.14
CA GLN A 177 14.44 -1.68 33.20
C GLN A 177 14.09 -0.29 33.72
N ALA A 178 12.94 -0.12 34.37
CA ALA A 178 12.58 1.13 35.02
C ALA A 178 13.64 1.61 36.02
N VAL A 179 14.15 0.68 36.81
CA VAL A 179 15.16 0.99 37.81
C VAL A 179 16.53 1.20 37.18
N SER A 180 16.99 0.29 36.32
CA SER A 180 18.32 0.35 35.73
C SER A 180 18.48 1.48 34.72
N ASP A 181 17.47 1.73 33.90
CA ASP A 181 17.63 2.55 32.70
C ASP A 181 17.16 3.99 32.92
N VAL A 182 16.29 4.21 33.90
CA VAL A 182 15.60 5.49 34.13
C VAL A 182 15.87 6.05 35.53
N LEU A 183 15.39 5.38 36.58
CA LEU A 183 15.44 5.91 37.95
C LEU A 183 16.89 6.05 38.44
N SER A 184 17.77 5.07 38.18
CA SER A 184 19.20 5.13 38.53
C SER A 184 19.94 6.32 37.93
N LYS A 185 19.44 6.87 36.82
CA LYS A 185 20.02 8.01 36.10
C LYS A 185 19.41 9.35 36.51
N GLY A 186 18.44 9.36 37.42
CA GLY A 186 17.80 10.59 37.90
C GLY A 186 16.76 11.14 36.94
N PHE A 187 16.02 10.25 36.27
CA PHE A 187 14.87 10.61 35.46
C PHE A 187 13.56 10.18 36.11
N ILE A 188 12.48 10.87 35.74
CA ILE A 188 11.09 10.49 36.06
C ILE A 188 10.60 9.55 34.98
N LEU A 189 10.14 8.36 35.38
CA LEU A 189 9.52 7.41 34.47
C LEU A 189 8.05 7.75 34.30
N CYS A 190 7.57 7.86 33.06
CA CYS A 190 6.16 8.06 32.76
C CYS A 190 5.64 6.88 31.91
N LEU A 191 4.57 6.24 32.38
CA LEU A 191 3.93 5.10 31.74
C LEU A 191 2.45 5.41 31.49
N SER A 192 1.89 4.90 30.40
CA SER A 192 0.45 5.00 30.14
C SER A 192 -0.05 3.79 29.36
N PRO A 193 -1.26 3.26 29.67
CA PRO A 193 -1.87 2.21 28.87
C PRO A 193 -2.30 2.68 27.47
N GLU A 194 -2.43 4.00 27.25
CA GLU A 194 -2.89 4.59 25.98
C GLU A 194 -1.78 4.70 24.93
N VAL A 195 -0.51 4.63 25.34
CA VAL A 195 0.61 4.61 24.38
C VAL A 195 0.61 3.25 23.69
N PRO A 196 0.66 3.16 22.35
CA PRO A 196 0.69 1.86 21.67
C PRO A 196 1.91 1.03 22.07
N ARG A 197 1.76 -0.30 22.11
CA ARG A 197 2.88 -1.20 22.42
C ARG A 197 4.00 -1.12 21.38
N LEU A 198 5.25 -1.24 21.80
CA LEU A 198 6.44 -1.24 20.96
C LEU A 198 6.39 -2.32 19.88
N ALA A 199 5.93 -3.52 20.23
CA ALA A 199 5.74 -4.60 19.27
C ALA A 199 4.77 -4.21 18.14
N TYR A 200 3.65 -3.57 18.49
CA TYR A 200 2.67 -3.07 17.53
C TYR A 200 3.23 -1.94 16.66
N ILE A 201 4.00 -1.02 17.25
CA ILE A 201 4.68 0.05 16.50
C ILE A 201 5.68 -0.53 15.49
N ALA A 202 6.44 -1.55 15.88
CA ALA A 202 7.40 -2.23 15.02
C ALA A 202 6.72 -2.96 13.87
N GLU A 203 5.65 -3.70 14.14
CA GLU A 203 4.85 -4.39 13.12
C GLU A 203 4.22 -3.40 12.14
N LYS A 204 3.62 -2.32 12.63
CA LYS A 204 3.04 -1.26 11.80
C LYS A 204 4.10 -0.64 10.88
N LYS A 205 5.31 -0.41 11.38
CA LYS A 205 6.42 0.11 10.58
C LYS A 205 6.83 -0.90 9.50
N GLN A 206 6.95 -2.18 9.83
CA GLN A 206 7.29 -3.23 8.88
C GLN A 206 6.23 -3.33 7.76
N LEU A 207 4.94 -3.28 8.10
CA LEU A 207 3.86 -3.27 7.11
C LEU A 207 3.92 -2.04 6.22
N GLN A 208 4.20 -0.86 6.78
CA GLN A 208 4.37 0.36 6.00
C GLN A 208 5.54 0.27 5.02
N ASP A 209 6.67 -0.28 5.46
CA ASP A 209 7.85 -0.48 4.61
C ASP A 209 7.56 -1.45 3.46
N GLN A 210 6.76 -2.52 3.71
CA GLN A 210 6.31 -3.44 2.67
C GLN A 210 5.36 -2.77 1.66
N LEU A 211 4.43 -1.93 2.12
CA LEU A 211 3.55 -1.16 1.23
C LEU A 211 4.37 -0.24 0.33
N ASN A 212 5.29 0.53 0.90
CA ASN A 212 6.17 1.42 0.15
C ASN A 212 7.00 0.66 -0.89
N GLN A 213 7.51 -0.53 -0.53
CA GLN A 213 8.24 -1.39 -1.46
C GLN A 213 7.36 -1.88 -2.61
N LYS A 214 6.12 -2.29 -2.33
CA LYS A 214 5.16 -2.74 -3.34
C LYS A 214 4.76 -1.62 -4.29
N ASP A 215 4.56 -0.41 -3.77
CA ASP A 215 4.26 0.76 -4.59
C ASP A 215 5.43 1.12 -5.50
N ALA A 216 6.67 1.11 -4.99
CA ALA A 216 7.86 1.33 -5.79
C ALA A 216 8.04 0.27 -6.88
N GLN A 217 7.78 -1.01 -6.57
CA GLN A 217 7.80 -2.10 -7.56
C GLN A 217 6.74 -1.89 -8.66
N ARG A 218 5.53 -1.47 -8.27
CA ARG A 218 4.44 -1.20 -9.22
C ARG A 218 4.79 -0.05 -10.15
N GLU A 219 5.36 1.03 -9.62
CA GLU A 219 5.76 2.19 -10.42
C GLU A 219 6.90 1.83 -11.39
N ALA A 220 7.86 1.04 -10.95
CA ALA A 220 8.94 0.54 -11.81
C ALA A 220 8.42 -0.33 -12.96
N LEU A 221 7.51 -1.26 -12.66
CA LEU A 221 6.88 -2.11 -13.69
C LEU A 221 6.05 -1.28 -14.67
N LEU A 222 5.30 -0.28 -14.18
CA LEU A 222 4.51 0.61 -15.02
C LEU A 222 5.40 1.43 -15.98
N LYS A 223 6.52 1.96 -15.48
CA LYS A 223 7.51 2.66 -16.33
C LYS A 223 8.13 1.72 -17.37
N GLN A 224 8.46 0.49 -16.98
CA GLN A 224 8.99 -0.51 -17.90
C GLN A 224 8.00 -0.86 -19.01
N GLU A 225 6.73 -1.12 -18.67
CA GLU A 225 5.67 -1.41 -19.65
C GLU A 225 5.38 -0.19 -20.55
N GLN A 226 5.38 1.02 -20.01
CA GLN A 226 5.25 2.24 -20.82
C GLN A 226 6.39 2.40 -21.82
N GLU A 227 7.62 2.15 -21.41
CA GLU A 227 8.79 2.25 -22.29
C GLU A 227 8.75 1.15 -23.36
N ARG A 228 8.42 -0.09 -22.98
CA ARG A 228 8.24 -1.20 -23.92
C ARG A 228 7.16 -0.88 -24.95
N SER A 229 6.00 -0.38 -24.50
CA SER A 229 4.91 0.01 -25.41
C SER A 229 5.33 1.14 -26.36
N ARG A 230 6.10 2.13 -25.89
CA ARG A 230 6.65 3.18 -26.74
C ARG A 230 7.59 2.61 -27.82
N GLN A 231 8.45 1.66 -27.47
CA GLN A 231 9.35 1.01 -28.42
C GLN A 231 8.59 0.17 -29.45
N GLU A 232 7.56 -0.56 -29.03
CA GLU A 232 6.69 -1.33 -29.92
C GLU A 232 5.95 -0.39 -30.90
N ILE A 233 5.38 0.72 -30.41
CA ILE A 233 4.72 1.72 -31.27
C ILE A 233 5.71 2.34 -32.27
N ALA A 234 6.93 2.67 -31.85
CA ALA A 234 7.96 3.21 -32.73
C ALA A 234 8.35 2.23 -33.84
N THR A 235 8.49 0.94 -33.48
CA THR A 235 8.81 -0.14 -34.42
C THR A 235 7.71 -0.33 -35.46
N VAL A 236 6.45 -0.46 -35.01
CA VAL A 236 5.30 -0.62 -35.91
C VAL A 236 5.13 0.60 -36.80
N ARG A 237 5.38 1.82 -36.29
CA ARG A 237 5.33 3.04 -37.10
C ARG A 237 6.41 3.04 -38.20
N ALA A 238 7.63 2.62 -37.89
CA ALA A 238 8.70 2.50 -38.87
C ALA A 238 8.35 1.50 -39.97
N GLN A 239 7.85 0.31 -39.60
CA GLN A 239 7.41 -0.72 -40.56
C GLN A 239 6.25 -0.25 -41.44
N ASN A 240 5.26 0.46 -40.87
CA ASN A 240 4.16 1.03 -41.64
C ASN A 240 4.65 2.07 -42.66
N ASN A 241 5.64 2.88 -42.31
CA ASN A 241 6.22 3.85 -43.25
C ASN A 241 6.95 3.14 -44.40
N GLU A 242 7.76 2.12 -44.10
CA GLU A 242 8.46 1.33 -45.12
C GLU A 242 7.49 0.63 -46.09
N LEU A 243 6.43 0.01 -45.56
CA LEU A 243 5.38 -0.60 -46.37
C LEU A 243 4.64 0.43 -47.22
N ASN A 244 4.35 1.61 -46.68
CA ASN A 244 3.72 2.68 -47.45
C ASN A 244 4.60 3.15 -48.62
N ASP A 245 5.92 3.29 -48.39
CA ASP A 245 6.89 3.64 -49.43
C ASP A 245 6.99 2.55 -50.50
N GLU A 246 6.93 1.27 -50.11
CA GLU A 246 6.89 0.15 -51.04
C GLU A 246 5.60 0.12 -51.86
N VAL A 247 4.44 0.32 -51.24
CA VAL A 247 3.15 0.43 -51.94
C VAL A 247 3.17 1.59 -52.94
N ALA A 248 3.74 2.74 -52.57
CA ALA A 248 3.87 3.88 -53.46
C ALA A 248 4.75 3.56 -54.69
N ARG A 249 5.88 2.88 -54.47
CA ARG A 249 6.78 2.41 -55.54
C ARG A 249 6.09 1.42 -56.47
N LEU A 250 5.40 0.42 -55.92
CA LEU A 250 4.68 -0.59 -56.70
C LEU A 250 3.57 0.05 -57.55
N ARG A 251 2.80 1.01 -57.01
CA ARG A 251 1.79 1.76 -57.78
C ARG A 251 2.40 2.57 -58.92
N ALA A 252 3.57 3.18 -58.72
CA ALA A 252 4.27 3.90 -59.77
C ALA A 252 4.71 2.95 -60.90
N ASN A 253 5.25 1.78 -60.55
CA ASN A 253 5.63 0.74 -61.50
C ASN A 253 4.43 0.19 -62.26
N GLU A 254 3.32 -0.10 -61.58
CA GLU A 254 2.07 -0.55 -62.20
C GLU A 254 1.56 0.46 -63.23
N LYS A 255 1.56 1.75 -62.89
CA LYS A 255 1.18 2.84 -63.80
C LYS A 255 2.09 2.88 -65.03
N GLN A 256 3.40 2.75 -64.85
CA GLN A 256 4.36 2.75 -65.96
C GLN A 256 4.17 1.51 -66.86
N LEU A 257 3.94 0.34 -66.28
CA LEU A 257 3.72 -0.88 -67.03
C LEU A 257 2.41 -0.82 -67.82
N SER A 258 1.34 -0.31 -67.20
CA SER A 258 0.05 -0.07 -67.86
C SER A 258 0.18 0.86 -69.06
N GLN A 259 0.96 1.95 -68.95
CA GLN A 259 1.25 2.83 -70.08
C GLN A 259 2.00 2.12 -71.21
N LYS A 260 3.00 1.28 -70.88
CA LYS A 260 3.72 0.47 -71.89
C LYS A 260 2.80 -0.53 -72.60
N VAL A 261 1.87 -1.15 -71.88
CA VAL A 261 0.88 -2.06 -72.47
C VAL A 261 -0.02 -1.32 -73.45
N LYS A 262 -0.57 -0.17 -73.07
CA LYS A 262 -1.38 0.67 -73.97
C LYS A 262 -0.63 1.08 -75.23
N ALA A 263 0.62 1.52 -75.10
CA ALA A 263 1.44 1.88 -76.26
C ALA A 263 1.68 0.68 -77.20
N LYS A 264 1.88 -0.53 -76.66
CA LYS A 264 2.00 -1.75 -77.47
C LYS A 264 0.69 -2.11 -78.17
N GLU A 265 -0.45 -1.96 -77.50
CA GLU A 265 -1.77 -2.17 -78.08
C GLU A 265 -2.05 -1.20 -79.24
N GLU A 266 -1.68 0.07 -79.09
CA GLU A 266 -1.75 1.09 -80.14
C GLU A 266 -0.89 0.71 -81.36
N ILE A 267 0.38 0.34 -81.15
CA ILE A 267 1.26 -0.13 -82.24
C ILE A 267 0.68 -1.35 -82.94
N LEU A 268 0.15 -2.31 -82.17
CA LEU A 268 -0.46 -3.51 -82.74
C LEU A 268 -1.70 -3.17 -83.58
N SER A 269 -2.50 -2.19 -83.16
CA SER A 269 -3.64 -1.71 -83.95
C SER A 269 -3.18 -1.09 -85.28
N LEU A 270 -2.14 -0.26 -85.26
CA LEU A 270 -1.57 0.38 -86.45
C LEU A 270 -1.01 -0.66 -87.43
N LEU A 271 -0.31 -1.69 -86.93
CA LEU A 271 0.18 -2.80 -87.74
C LEU A 271 -0.95 -3.62 -88.37
N LYS A 272 -2.05 -3.84 -87.64
CA LYS A 272 -3.23 -4.53 -88.17
C LYS A 272 -3.90 -3.72 -89.28
N ASP A 273 -3.98 -2.40 -89.13
CA ASP A 273 -4.55 -1.51 -90.15
C ASP A 273 -3.64 -1.42 -91.37
N LEU A 274 -2.32 -1.27 -91.19
CA LEU A 274 -1.34 -1.32 -92.29
C LEU A 274 -1.43 -2.64 -93.07
N ARG A 275 -1.55 -3.78 -92.36
CA ARG A 275 -1.74 -5.10 -93.00
C ARG A 275 -3.03 -5.14 -93.82
N ARG A 276 -4.12 -4.55 -93.31
CA ARG A 276 -5.41 -4.46 -94.02
C ARG A 276 -5.27 -3.61 -95.28
N ASP A 277 -4.60 -2.46 -95.18
CA ASP A 277 -4.36 -1.55 -96.31
C ASP A 277 -3.49 -2.20 -97.39
N MET A 278 -2.43 -2.91 -97.00
CA MET A 278 -1.60 -3.69 -97.93
C MET A 278 -2.39 -4.80 -98.63
N LEU A 279 -3.24 -5.54 -97.90
CA LEU A 279 -4.11 -6.56 -98.50
C LEU A 279 -5.09 -5.95 -99.51
N ASN A 280 -5.71 -4.82 -99.17
CA ASN A 280 -6.59 -4.08 -100.08
C ASN A 280 -5.82 -3.57 -101.32
N PHE A 281 -4.61 -3.04 -101.14
CA PHE A 281 -3.76 -2.60 -102.24
C PHE A 281 -3.37 -3.77 -103.16
N LEU A 282 -3.00 -4.92 -102.61
CA LEU A 282 -2.69 -6.13 -103.39
C LEU A 282 -3.91 -6.64 -104.15
N GLN A 283 -5.11 -6.61 -103.56
CA GLN A 283 -6.36 -6.93 -104.25
C GLN A 283 -6.62 -5.96 -105.41
N ASN A 284 -6.44 -4.65 -105.19
CA ASN A 284 -6.59 -3.64 -106.24
C ASN A 284 -5.54 -3.79 -107.35
N LEU A 285 -4.30 -4.14 -107.02
CA LEU A 285 -3.26 -4.47 -108.00
C LEU A 285 -3.59 -5.74 -108.77
N ALA A 286 -4.16 -6.78 -108.14
CA ALA A 286 -4.63 -7.97 -108.83
C ALA A 286 -5.77 -7.64 -109.82
N ILE A 287 -6.62 -6.66 -109.50
CA ILE A 287 -7.62 -6.13 -110.45
C ILE A 287 -6.94 -5.38 -111.61
N TYR A 288 -5.89 -4.58 -111.34
CA TYR A 288 -5.17 -3.82 -112.37
C TYR A 288 -4.24 -4.66 -113.27
N LEU A 289 -3.65 -5.72 -112.74
CA LEU A 289 -2.76 -6.66 -113.45
C LEU A 289 -3.54 -7.87 -114.03
N GLY A 290 -4.84 -7.96 -113.77
CA GLY A 290 -5.73 -9.02 -114.22
C GLY A 290 -6.55 -8.69 -115.46
N LYS A 291 -5.90 -8.50 -116.62
CA LYS A 291 -6.48 -8.84 -117.92
C LYS A 291 -5.73 -10.05 -118.48
N GLY A 292 -6.18 -11.25 -118.11
CA GLY A 292 -5.71 -12.49 -118.72
C GLY A 292 -6.02 -13.75 -117.91
N GLY A 293 -7.13 -14.41 -118.26
CA GLY A 293 -7.23 -15.88 -118.26
C GLY A 293 -7.52 -16.59 -116.93
N ALA A 294 -8.69 -17.21 -116.85
CA ALA A 294 -9.19 -18.03 -115.75
C ALA A 294 -8.58 -19.45 -115.70
N GLN A 295 -8.53 -20.06 -114.50
CA GLN A 295 -9.13 -21.37 -114.21
C GLN A 295 -9.05 -21.73 -112.70
N LYS A 296 -10.19 -22.11 -112.12
CA LYS A 296 -10.36 -22.97 -110.92
C LYS A 296 -10.34 -24.43 -111.42
N PRO A 297 -9.97 -25.48 -110.63
CA PRO A 297 -10.69 -25.92 -109.41
C PRO A 297 -9.77 -26.38 -108.25
N GLU A 298 -10.13 -26.17 -106.97
CA GLU A 298 -10.78 -27.12 -106.03
C GLU A 298 -9.83 -28.17 -105.40
N ASN A 299 -9.61 -28.07 -104.08
CA ASN A 299 -9.74 -29.12 -103.06
C ASN A 299 -8.97 -28.74 -101.77
N ASP A 300 -9.71 -28.65 -100.66
CA ASP A 300 -9.20 -28.88 -99.30
C ASP A 300 -9.14 -30.41 -99.09
N PRO A 301 -8.24 -30.97 -98.25
CA PRO A 301 -8.46 -30.90 -96.80
C PRO A 301 -7.19 -30.87 -95.92
N THR A 302 -7.28 -30.25 -94.73
CA THR A 302 -6.47 -30.55 -93.51
C THR A 302 -6.36 -32.06 -93.23
N PRO A 303 -5.32 -32.63 -92.54
CA PRO A 303 -4.82 -32.15 -91.24
C PRO A 303 -3.33 -32.47 -90.87
N SER A 304 -2.97 -32.15 -89.62
CA SER A 304 -2.12 -32.91 -88.68
C SER A 304 -0.60 -32.66 -88.51
N ILE A 305 -0.29 -32.19 -87.29
CA ILE A 305 0.69 -32.69 -86.30
C ILE A 305 2.19 -32.59 -86.65
N SER A 306 2.91 -31.74 -85.89
CA SER A 306 4.01 -32.20 -85.03
C SER A 306 4.22 -31.27 -83.83
N SER A 307 3.93 -31.82 -82.66
CA SER A 307 4.48 -31.45 -81.36
C SER A 307 5.83 -32.15 -81.15
N LEU A 308 6.78 -31.45 -80.53
CA LEU A 308 7.87 -31.94 -79.65
C LEU A 308 8.52 -30.63 -79.16
N ASP A 309 8.47 -30.17 -77.92
CA ASP A 309 8.73 -30.78 -76.61
C ASP A 309 10.04 -31.55 -76.49
N ASP A 310 10.62 -31.44 -75.30
CA ASP A 310 11.93 -31.88 -74.82
C ASP A 310 13.07 -30.88 -75.12
N GLY A 311 13.79 -30.33 -74.14
CA GLY A 311 13.93 -30.72 -72.75
C GLY A 311 15.37 -30.42 -72.34
N GLU A 312 15.51 -29.65 -71.26
CA GLU A 312 16.52 -29.73 -70.20
C GLU A 312 18.04 -29.78 -70.48
N GLN A 313 18.74 -28.84 -69.82
CA GLN A 313 19.95 -28.96 -68.97
C GLN A 313 20.90 -27.77 -69.22
N SER A 314 20.88 -26.76 -68.35
CA SER A 314 21.68 -26.59 -67.12
C SER A 314 23.10 -26.14 -67.39
N GLU A 315 23.46 -24.95 -66.91
CA GLU A 315 24.46 -24.81 -65.85
C GLU A 315 24.44 -23.40 -65.25
N ASP A 316 24.85 -23.37 -63.98
CA ASP A 316 24.73 -22.37 -62.94
C ASP A 316 25.45 -21.03 -63.19
N ILE A 317 25.08 -20.01 -62.40
CA ILE A 317 25.94 -19.45 -61.32
C ILE A 317 25.16 -18.44 -60.46
N ALA A 318 24.97 -18.86 -59.19
CA ALA A 318 25.08 -18.15 -57.91
C ALA A 318 24.28 -16.86 -57.61
N GLY A 319 23.50 -16.91 -56.52
CA GLY A 319 23.08 -15.71 -55.78
C GLY A 319 21.97 -15.87 -54.74
N ASP A 320 22.27 -16.50 -53.60
CA ASP A 320 21.86 -16.11 -52.23
C ASP A 320 20.46 -15.48 -51.98
N LYS A 321 19.56 -16.21 -51.29
CA LYS A 321 19.06 -15.90 -49.92
C LYS A 321 17.90 -16.80 -49.47
N ASP A 322 18.13 -17.46 -48.34
CA ASP A 322 17.16 -18.26 -47.57
C ASP A 322 15.88 -17.48 -47.22
N ASN A 323 14.73 -17.99 -47.66
CA ASN A 323 13.43 -17.40 -47.40
C ASN A 323 12.81 -17.99 -46.12
N LYS A 324 12.68 -17.15 -45.08
CA LYS A 324 12.24 -17.54 -43.71
C LYS A 324 10.75 -17.94 -43.63
N ALA A 325 9.97 -17.66 -44.68
CA ALA A 325 8.53 -17.97 -44.79
C ALA A 325 8.26 -19.48 -44.95
N ASP A 326 9.10 -20.20 -45.68
CA ASP A 326 8.89 -21.63 -45.95
C ASP A 326 9.15 -22.51 -44.72
N ARG A 327 10.02 -22.05 -43.80
CA ARG A 327 10.29 -22.73 -42.52
C ARG A 327 9.13 -22.62 -41.52
N LEU A 328 8.38 -21.52 -41.52
CA LEU A 328 7.25 -21.32 -40.60
C LEU A 328 6.02 -22.14 -41.01
N PHE A 329 5.76 -22.25 -42.31
CA PHE A 329 4.67 -23.10 -42.82
C PHE A 329 4.95 -24.60 -42.59
N ALA A 330 6.21 -25.04 -42.72
CA ALA A 330 6.60 -26.42 -42.42
C ALA A 330 6.52 -26.77 -40.93
N LEU A 331 6.74 -25.80 -40.02
CA LEU A 331 6.69 -26.03 -38.57
C LEU A 331 5.26 -26.16 -38.03
N LEU A 332 4.31 -25.40 -38.60
CA LEU A 332 2.89 -25.39 -38.20
C LEU A 332 2.15 -26.69 -38.55
N ILE A 333 2.56 -27.39 -39.62
CA ILE A 333 1.88 -28.60 -40.09
C ILE A 333 2.33 -29.86 -39.34
N LYS A 334 3.52 -29.83 -38.70
CA LYS A 334 4.15 -31.03 -38.14
C LYS A 334 3.59 -31.46 -36.78
N ASN A 335 2.77 -30.63 -36.11
CA ASN A 335 2.31 -30.92 -34.74
C ASN A 335 0.80 -30.72 -34.54
N LYS A 336 -0.01 -31.45 -35.33
CA LYS A 336 -1.48 -31.42 -35.27
C LYS A 336 -2.04 -31.65 -33.86
N LYS A 337 -1.40 -32.49 -33.02
CA LYS A 337 -1.83 -32.74 -31.63
C LYS A 337 -1.65 -31.52 -30.72
N ALA A 338 -0.52 -30.81 -30.81
CA ALA A 338 -0.26 -29.64 -29.96
C ALA A 338 -1.21 -28.47 -30.29
N THR A 339 -1.51 -28.31 -31.57
CA THR A 339 -2.42 -27.26 -32.06
C THR A 339 -3.87 -27.52 -31.60
N TYR A 340 -4.32 -28.78 -31.64
CA TYR A 340 -5.62 -29.18 -31.10
C TYR A 340 -5.72 -29.00 -29.57
N CYS A 341 -4.65 -29.30 -28.82
CA CYS A 341 -4.63 -29.08 -27.37
C CYS A 341 -4.74 -27.58 -27.00
N LEU A 342 -4.06 -26.69 -27.74
CA LEU A 342 -4.17 -25.25 -27.53
C LEU A 342 -5.58 -24.72 -27.84
N LEU A 343 -6.20 -25.19 -28.92
CA LEU A 343 -7.58 -24.83 -29.26
C LEU A 343 -8.58 -25.28 -28.19
N ILE A 344 -8.43 -26.48 -27.64
CA ILE A 344 -9.28 -26.99 -26.54
C ILE A 344 -9.08 -26.14 -25.27
N PHE A 345 -7.84 -25.73 -24.99
CA PHE A 345 -7.54 -24.89 -23.82
C PHE A 345 -8.15 -23.49 -23.93
N PHE A 346 -8.08 -22.88 -25.12
CA PHE A 346 -8.73 -21.60 -25.40
C PHE A 346 -10.26 -21.69 -25.33
N LEU A 347 -10.85 -22.78 -25.82
CA LEU A 347 -12.30 -22.99 -25.72
C LEU A 347 -12.74 -23.14 -24.25
N GLY A 348 -11.96 -23.82 -23.41
CA GLY A 348 -12.23 -23.95 -21.97
C GLY A 348 -12.18 -22.62 -21.21
N MET A 349 -11.23 -21.74 -21.56
CA MET A 349 -11.12 -20.38 -21.00
C MET A 349 -12.31 -19.49 -21.37
N ILE A 350 -12.81 -19.62 -22.60
CA ILE A 350 -13.99 -18.87 -23.04
C ILE A 350 -15.25 -19.35 -22.31
N ILE A 351 -15.41 -20.67 -22.13
CA ILE A 351 -16.56 -21.24 -21.42
C ILE A 351 -16.57 -20.82 -19.94
N THR A 352 -15.42 -20.82 -19.26
CA THR A 352 -15.31 -20.36 -17.86
C THR A 352 -15.55 -18.87 -17.70
N PHE A 353 -15.10 -18.05 -18.64
CA PHE A 353 -15.36 -16.61 -18.65
C PHE A 353 -16.84 -16.28 -18.89
N CYS A 354 -17.52 -17.06 -19.75
CA CYS A 354 -18.95 -16.90 -20.01
C CYS A 354 -19.82 -17.37 -18.82
N LEU A 355 -19.43 -18.43 -18.12
CA LEU A 355 -20.16 -18.94 -16.95
C LEU A 355 -19.92 -18.08 -15.69
N GLY A 356 -18.74 -17.50 -15.53
CA GLY A 356 -18.42 -16.61 -14.39
C GLY A 356 -19.24 -15.31 -14.36
N ARG A 357 -19.80 -14.89 -15.52
CA ARG A 357 -20.70 -13.73 -15.60
C ARG A 357 -22.15 -14.00 -15.20
N TYR A 358 -22.55 -15.26 -15.08
CA TYR A 358 -23.93 -15.63 -14.72
C TYR A 358 -24.14 -15.90 -13.21
N PHE A 359 -23.08 -15.92 -12.39
CA PHE A 359 -23.16 -16.34 -10.98
C PHE A 359 -23.01 -15.24 -9.92
N PHE A 360 -22.86 -13.96 -10.28
CA PHE A 360 -22.81 -12.86 -9.32
C PHE A 360 -23.98 -11.88 -9.53
N PRO A 361 -25.03 -11.92 -8.68
CA PRO A 361 -26.04 -10.86 -8.70
C PRO A 361 -25.44 -9.58 -8.12
N TYR A 362 -25.43 -8.54 -8.95
CA TYR A 362 -25.11 -7.16 -8.59
C TYR A 362 -26.04 -6.70 -7.46
N LYS A 363 -25.47 -6.31 -6.31
CA LYS A 363 -26.19 -5.71 -5.19
C LYS A 363 -25.89 -4.20 -5.20
N PRO A 364 -26.87 -3.30 -5.38
CA PRO A 364 -26.61 -1.87 -5.30
C PRO A 364 -26.36 -1.46 -3.85
N SER A 365 -25.35 -0.62 -3.64
CA SER A 365 -25.05 0.03 -2.37
C SER A 365 -25.88 1.31 -2.28
N ASP A 366 -26.88 1.33 -1.39
CA ASP A 366 -27.50 2.58 -0.94
C ASP A 366 -26.52 3.35 -0.07
N ARG A 367 -26.09 4.52 -0.56
CA ARG A 367 -25.88 5.74 0.23
C ARG A 367 -25.46 6.88 -0.69
N ASP A 368 -26.33 7.87 -0.82
CA ASP A 368 -25.96 9.27 -0.85
C ASP A 368 -27.11 10.04 -0.17
N ASP A 369 -26.84 10.49 1.05
CA ASP A 369 -27.65 11.46 1.79
C ASP A 369 -27.36 12.86 1.22
N ALA A 370 -28.43 13.61 0.94
CA ALA A 370 -28.47 15.07 0.88
C ALA A 370 -29.71 15.55 1.63
#